data_AF-D4TZW9-F1
#
_entry.id   AF-D4TZW9-F1
#
_cell.length_a   1.000
_cell.length_b   1.000
_cell.length_c   1.000
_cell.angle_alpha   90.00
_cell.angle_beta   90.00
_cell.angle_gamma   90.00
#
_symmetry.space_group_name_H-M   'P 1'
#
loop_
_entity.id
_entity.type
_entity.pdbx_description
1 polymer ?
#
loop_
_entity_poly.entity_id
_entity_poly.type
_entity_poly.pdbx_seq_one_letter_code
_entity_poly.pdbx_strand_id
1 'polypeptide(L)'
;AIPALASALGVDPVPALARTAALCAADDDALTQWASAIAASVAPGAEHDSETGHPSLAVSGLLGAPRAVRTRALREAARAAGIRALSSTHVDALDDLVVAWRGQGPIDLPGGTASRVGRGAHARIAFAAREVGAPTAPDPA
;
A
#
# COMPACT_ATOMS: atom_id res chain seq x y z
N ALA A 1 -21.97 -17.21 18.50
CA ALA A 1 -21.19 -16.30 19.36
C ALA A 1 -22.02 -15.13 19.91
N ILE A 2 -22.76 -14.38 19.07
CA ILE A 2 -23.55 -13.21 19.51
C ILE A 2 -24.56 -13.48 20.64
N PRO A 3 -25.33 -14.59 20.67
CA PRO A 3 -26.29 -14.84 21.76
C PRO A 3 -25.64 -15.05 23.13
N ALA A 4 -24.44 -15.65 23.17
CA ALA A 4 -23.70 -15.84 24.42
C ALA A 4 -23.15 -14.50 24.96
N LEU A 5 -22.73 -13.60 24.07
CA LEU A 5 -22.29 -12.25 24.43
C LEU A 5 -23.44 -11.41 24.98
N ALA A 6 -24.62 -11.47 24.36
CA ALA A 6 -25.82 -10.79 24.85
C ALA A 6 -26.24 -11.28 26.25
N SER A 7 -26.20 -12.60 26.46
CA SER A 7 -26.47 -13.20 27.78
C SER A 7 -25.48 -12.73 28.85
N ALA A 8 -24.18 -12.68 28.53
CA ALA A 8 -23.13 -12.22 29.45
C ALA A 8 -23.22 -10.72 29.78
N LEU A 9 -23.63 -9.89 28.83
CA LEU A 9 -23.76 -8.43 29.00
C LEU A 9 -25.11 -8.00 29.60
N GLY A 10 -26.12 -8.87 29.56
CA GLY A 10 -27.49 -8.53 29.97
C GLY A 10 -28.21 -7.54 29.05
N VAL A 11 -27.63 -7.25 27.88
CA VAL A 11 -28.14 -6.33 26.85
C VAL A 11 -27.80 -6.84 25.46
N ASP A 12 -28.55 -6.40 24.44
CA ASP A 12 -28.20 -6.69 23.05
C ASP A 12 -26.98 -5.85 22.61
N PRO A 13 -25.82 -6.47 22.28
CA PRO A 13 -24.64 -5.73 21.86
C PRO A 13 -24.71 -5.26 20.40
N VAL A 14 -25.64 -5.79 19.59
CA VAL A 14 -25.68 -5.55 18.14
C VAL A 14 -25.78 -4.06 17.79
N PRO A 15 -26.66 -3.24 18.40
CA PRO A 15 -26.74 -1.81 18.09
C PRO A 15 -25.45 -1.03 18.39
N ALA A 16 -24.76 -1.38 19.48
CA ALA A 16 -23.50 -0.74 19.86
C ALA A 16 -22.37 -1.12 18.87
N LEU A 17 -22.28 -2.40 18.50
CA LEU A 17 -21.32 -2.89 17.52
C LEU A 17 -21.57 -2.28 16.14
N ALA A 18 -22.83 -2.18 15.71
CA ALA A 18 -23.19 -1.55 14.43
C ALA A 18 -22.76 -0.08 14.40
N ARG A 19 -22.96 0.67 15.50
CA ARG A 19 -22.50 2.05 15.63
C ARG A 19 -20.97 2.15 15.54
N THR A 20 -20.24 1.30 16.26
CA THR A 20 -18.77 1.28 16.20
C THR A 20 -18.27 0.95 14.79
N ALA A 21 -18.88 -0.03 14.13
CA ALA A 21 -18.54 -0.38 12.75
C ALA A 21 -18.75 0.80 11.79
N ALA A 22 -19.85 1.55 11.94
CA ALA A 22 -20.12 2.74 11.14
C ALA A 22 -19.09 3.86 11.37
N LEU A 23 -18.69 4.09 12.62
CA LEU A 23 -17.63 5.05 12.95
C LEU A 23 -16.29 4.63 12.35
N CYS A 24 -15.89 3.36 12.51
CA CYS A 24 -14.66 2.84 11.92
C CYS A 24 -14.65 2.91 10.39
N ALA A 25 -15.80 2.70 9.74
CA ALA A 25 -15.91 2.84 8.29
C ALA A 25 -15.67 4.29 7.85
N ALA A 26 -16.28 5.27 8.53
CA ALA A 26 -16.07 6.68 8.24
C ALA A 26 -14.60 7.11 8.45
N ASP A 27 -13.96 6.62 9.52
CA ASP A 27 -12.54 6.87 9.77
C ASP A 27 -11.64 6.25 8.68
N ASP A 28 -11.94 5.02 8.25
CA ASP A 28 -11.17 4.35 7.19
C ASP A 28 -11.32 5.06 5.84
N ASP A 29 -12.52 5.54 5.52
CA ASP A 29 -12.78 6.35 4.32
C ASP A 29 -11.98 7.66 4.36
N ALA A 30 -11.92 8.34 5.51
CA ALA A 30 -11.14 9.57 5.66
C ALA A 30 -9.63 9.32 5.50
N LEU A 31 -9.12 8.25 6.12
CA LEU A 31 -7.71 7.86 6.00
C LEU A 31 -7.34 7.43 4.57
N THR A 32 -8.26 6.75 3.88
CA THR A 32 -8.08 6.36 2.48
C THR A 32 -8.04 7.59 1.58
N GLN A 33 -8.97 8.53 1.75
CA GLN A 33 -8.97 9.80 1.00
C GLN A 33 -7.67 10.59 1.19
N TRP A 34 -7.18 10.68 2.43
CA TRP A 34 -5.90 11.33 2.71
C TRP A 34 -4.74 10.61 2.01
N ALA A 35 -4.71 9.28 2.07
CA ALA A 35 -3.68 8.49 1.41
C ALA A 35 -3.68 8.69 -0.12
N SER A 36 -4.87 8.70 -0.74
CA SER A 36 -5.01 8.97 -2.19
C SER A 36 -4.56 10.37 -2.56
N ALA A 37 -4.88 11.39 -1.75
CA ALA A 37 -4.44 12.77 -1.99
C ALA A 37 -2.90 12.90 -1.91
N ILE A 38 -2.26 12.23 -0.95
CA ILE A 38 -0.80 12.17 -0.88
C ILE A 38 -0.25 11.44 -2.10
N ALA A 39 -0.77 10.25 -2.42
CA ALA A 39 -0.28 9.45 -3.55
C ALA A 39 -0.36 10.24 -4.87
N ALA A 40 -1.45 10.97 -5.11
CA ALA A 40 -1.62 11.81 -6.28
C ALA A 40 -0.63 12.99 -6.34
N SER A 41 -0.30 13.60 -5.19
CA SER A 41 0.63 14.74 -5.15
C SER A 41 2.11 14.33 -5.24
N VAL A 42 2.44 13.07 -4.94
CA VAL A 42 3.84 12.57 -4.92
C VAL A 42 4.17 11.60 -6.06
N ALA A 43 3.17 11.18 -6.84
CA ALA A 43 3.35 10.47 -8.09
C ALA A 43 4.16 11.36 -9.08
N PRO A 44 4.97 10.77 -9.98
CA PRO A 44 5.66 11.58 -10.97
C PRO A 44 4.59 12.23 -11.87
N GLY A 45 4.69 13.54 -12.10
CA GLY A 45 3.99 14.17 -13.22
C GLY A 45 4.51 13.59 -14.54
N ALA A 46 3.75 13.74 -15.62
CA ALA A 46 4.09 13.23 -16.97
C ALA A 46 5.49 13.65 -17.48
N GLU A 47 6.16 14.58 -16.80
CA GLU A 47 7.41 15.23 -17.17
C GLU A 47 8.65 14.67 -16.45
N HIS A 48 8.49 13.79 -15.44
CA HIS A 48 9.62 13.13 -14.78
C HIS A 48 9.77 11.70 -15.28
N ASP A 49 10.77 11.51 -16.16
CA ASP A 49 11.34 10.26 -16.66
C ASP A 49 10.67 8.99 -16.13
N SER A 50 9.60 8.59 -16.81
CA SER A 50 9.05 7.25 -16.72
C SER A 50 9.65 6.40 -17.84
N GLU A 51 10.99 6.26 -17.89
CA GLU A 51 11.63 5.32 -18.84
C GLU A 51 11.15 3.87 -18.62
N THR A 52 10.59 3.56 -17.45
CA THR A 52 10.08 2.23 -17.11
C THR A 52 8.55 2.14 -16.98
N GLY A 53 7.80 3.25 -17.06
CA GLY A 53 6.33 3.25 -16.93
C GLY A 53 5.78 2.69 -15.61
N HIS A 54 6.64 2.44 -14.61
CA HIS A 54 6.27 1.82 -13.35
C HIS A 54 5.81 2.86 -12.32
N PRO A 55 4.74 2.59 -11.54
CA PRO A 55 4.27 3.51 -10.53
C PRO A 55 5.31 3.71 -9.42
N SER A 56 5.50 4.96 -9.01
CA SER A 56 6.43 5.32 -7.95
C SER A 56 5.92 6.48 -7.09
N LEU A 57 6.29 6.52 -5.81
CA LEU A 57 5.92 7.58 -4.87
C LEU A 57 7.15 8.31 -4.34
N ALA A 58 7.13 9.64 -4.30
CA ALA A 58 8.22 10.41 -3.69
C ALA A 58 8.28 10.18 -2.17
N VAL A 59 9.46 9.83 -1.66
CA VAL A 59 9.70 9.57 -0.23
C VAL A 59 9.46 10.81 0.61
N SER A 60 9.83 11.99 0.11
CA SER A 60 9.69 13.26 0.82
C SER A 60 8.25 13.56 1.22
N GLY A 61 7.28 13.35 0.33
CA GLY A 61 5.86 13.56 0.66
C GLY A 61 5.26 12.48 1.55
N LEU A 62 5.85 11.28 1.62
CA LEU A 62 5.43 10.22 2.52
C LEU A 62 5.95 10.40 3.95
N LEU A 63 7.13 11.00 4.14
CA LEU A 63 7.76 11.18 5.45
C LEU A 63 6.95 12.07 6.40
N GLY A 64 6.20 13.05 5.87
CA GLY A 64 5.34 13.93 6.67
C GLY A 64 4.00 13.30 7.09
N ALA A 65 3.65 12.13 6.54
CA ALA A 65 2.36 11.50 6.78
C ALA A 65 2.40 10.55 8.00
N PRO A 66 1.29 10.44 8.77
CA PRO A 66 1.15 9.38 9.76
C PRO A 66 1.30 7.99 9.11
N ARG A 67 1.84 7.01 9.86
CA ARG A 67 2.03 5.63 9.34
C ARG A 67 0.75 5.04 8.75
N ALA A 68 -0.41 5.31 9.35
CA ALA A 68 -1.70 4.83 8.85
C ALA A 68 -2.02 5.31 7.43
N VAL A 69 -1.60 6.52 7.08
CA VAL A 69 -1.81 7.13 5.76
C VAL A 69 -0.73 6.64 4.79
N ARG A 70 0.54 6.67 5.22
CA ARG A 70 1.68 6.23 4.41
C ARG A 70 1.55 4.78 3.95
N THR A 71 1.20 3.86 4.86
CA THR A 71 1.00 2.44 4.52
C THR A 71 -0.18 2.20 3.59
N ARG A 72 -1.26 3.00 3.69
CA ARG A 72 -2.37 2.96 2.72
C ARG A 72 -1.92 3.44 1.34
N ALA A 73 -1.18 4.55 1.26
CA ALA A 73 -0.66 5.07 -0.01
C ALA A 73 0.31 4.06 -0.68
N LEU A 74 1.18 3.41 0.10
CA LEU A 74 2.08 2.37 -0.40
C LEU A 74 1.31 1.14 -0.93
N ARG A 75 0.24 0.73 -0.24
CA ARG A 75 -0.64 -0.36 -0.72
C ARG A 75 -1.36 0.02 -2.01
N GLU A 76 -1.86 1.25 -2.11
CA GLU A 76 -2.51 1.79 -3.30
C GLU A 76 -1.56 1.75 -4.51
N ALA A 77 -0.34 2.27 -4.34
CA ALA A 77 0.67 2.28 -5.40
C ALA A 77 1.11 0.87 -5.81
N ALA A 78 1.29 -0.05 -4.85
CA ALA A 78 1.56 -1.45 -5.16
C ALA A 78 0.41 -2.09 -5.96
N ARG A 79 -0.85 -1.82 -5.59
CA ARG A 79 -2.03 -2.30 -6.34
C ARG A 79 -2.08 -1.74 -7.75
N ALA A 80 -1.79 -0.45 -7.92
CA ALA A 80 -1.69 0.19 -9.24
C ALA A 80 -0.56 -0.44 -10.08
N ALA A 81 0.51 -0.93 -9.43
CA ALA A 81 1.57 -1.71 -10.06
C ALA A 81 1.18 -3.16 -10.38
N GLY A 82 -0.04 -3.60 -10.09
CA GLY A 82 -0.46 -4.99 -10.26
C GLY A 82 -0.02 -5.93 -9.13
N ILE A 83 0.65 -5.44 -8.09
CA ILE A 83 1.09 -6.21 -6.93
C ILE A 83 -0.06 -6.30 -5.92
N ARG A 84 -0.47 -7.52 -5.56
CA ARG A 84 -1.63 -7.79 -4.70
C ARG A 84 -1.26 -8.68 -3.52
N ALA A 85 -2.23 -8.98 -2.65
CA ALA A 85 -2.07 -9.90 -1.52
C ALA A 85 -0.91 -9.55 -0.55
N LEU A 86 -0.64 -8.26 -0.33
CA LEU A 86 0.37 -7.81 0.61
C LEU A 86 0.00 -8.17 2.06
N SER A 87 0.85 -8.96 2.72
CA SER A 87 0.77 -9.23 4.16
C SER A 87 1.12 -7.97 4.98
N SER A 88 0.94 -8.04 6.31
CA SER A 88 1.44 -7.00 7.22
C SER A 88 2.95 -6.82 7.07
N THR A 89 3.71 -7.92 7.05
CA THR A 89 5.18 -7.91 6.89
C THR A 89 5.64 -7.22 5.61
N HIS A 90 4.97 -7.45 4.48
CA HIS A 90 5.30 -6.76 3.23
C HIS A 90 5.09 -5.24 3.33
N VAL A 91 4.05 -4.82 4.06
CA VAL A 91 3.74 -3.39 4.22
C VAL A 91 4.64 -2.72 5.25
N ASP A 92 5.05 -3.43 6.30
CA ASP A 92 6.07 -2.96 7.21
C ASP A 92 7.41 -2.78 6.49
N ALA A 93 7.80 -3.75 5.65
CA ALA A 93 9.02 -3.64 4.83
C ALA A 93 8.95 -2.46 3.83
N LEU A 94 7.78 -2.20 3.23
CA LEU A 94 7.57 -1.02 2.39
C LEU A 94 7.67 0.29 3.19
N ASP A 95 7.10 0.33 4.40
CA ASP A 95 7.18 1.48 5.29
C ASP A 95 8.63 1.78 5.69
N ASP A 96 9.41 0.73 5.98
CA ASP A 96 10.82 0.80 6.33
C ASP A 96 11.69 1.38 5.20
N LEU A 97 11.36 1.11 3.94
CA LEU A 97 12.03 1.76 2.81
C LEU A 97 11.85 3.29 2.81
N VAL A 98 10.79 3.79 3.45
CA VAL A 98 10.52 5.22 3.60
C VAL A 98 11.19 5.78 4.87
N VAL A 99 10.89 5.21 6.04
CA VAL A 99 11.26 5.82 7.34
C VAL A 99 12.53 5.27 7.98
N ALA A 100 12.96 4.06 7.60
CA ALA A 100 14.07 3.35 8.24
C ALA A 100 15.19 3.00 7.25
N TRP A 101 15.38 3.83 6.23
CA TRP A 101 16.35 3.57 5.17
C TRP A 101 17.80 3.63 5.66
N ARG A 102 18.55 2.58 5.33
CA ARG A 102 19.96 2.38 5.63
C ARG A 102 20.75 1.74 4.48
N GLY A 103 20.19 1.76 3.27
CA GLY A 103 20.77 1.11 2.08
C GLY A 103 20.18 -0.27 1.77
N GLN A 104 18.91 -0.50 2.12
CA GLN A 104 18.21 -1.75 1.78
C GLN A 104 18.19 -2.00 0.26
N GLY A 105 18.31 -3.25 -0.14
CA GLY A 105 18.05 -3.64 -1.54
C GLY A 105 16.56 -3.64 -1.88
N PRO A 106 16.22 -4.06 -3.11
CA PRO A 106 14.84 -4.39 -3.46
C PRO A 106 14.24 -5.42 -2.49
N ILE A 107 12.96 -5.24 -2.16
CA ILE A 107 12.18 -6.20 -1.38
C ILE A 107 11.26 -6.98 -2.32
N ASP A 108 11.14 -8.28 -2.06
CA ASP A 108 10.22 -9.14 -2.77
C ASP A 108 8.79 -8.94 -2.26
N LEU A 109 7.87 -8.78 -3.19
CA LEU A 109 6.44 -8.71 -2.94
C LEU A 109 5.73 -9.83 -3.71
N PRO A 110 4.54 -10.25 -3.28
CA PRO A 110 3.73 -11.21 -4.04
C PRO A 110 3.41 -10.66 -5.44
N GLY A 111 4.02 -11.24 -6.46
CA GLY A 111 3.84 -10.83 -7.86
C GLY A 111 4.68 -9.63 -8.29
N GLY A 112 5.70 -9.21 -7.54
CA GLY A 112 6.58 -8.12 -7.94
C GLY A 112 7.71 -7.81 -6.97
N THR A 113 8.28 -6.63 -7.12
CA THR A 113 9.31 -6.09 -6.22
C THR A 113 9.04 -4.63 -5.94
N ALA A 114 9.55 -4.14 -4.82
CA ALA A 114 9.63 -2.71 -4.55
C ALA A 114 11.05 -2.33 -4.14
N SER A 115 11.47 -1.12 -4.47
CA SER A 115 12.78 -0.62 -4.06
C SER A 115 12.75 0.88 -3.87
N ARG A 116 13.67 1.39 -3.05
CA ARG A 116 13.94 2.82 -2.99
C ARG A 116 14.97 3.16 -4.06
N VAL A 117 14.61 4.08 -4.95
CA VAL A 117 15.47 4.61 -6.02
C VAL A 117 15.73 6.10 -5.79
N GLY A 118 16.77 6.64 -6.45
CA GLY A 118 17.18 8.04 -6.25
C GLY A 118 17.84 8.30 -4.89
N ARG A 119 18.12 9.58 -4.59
CA ARG A 119 18.82 9.99 -3.36
C ARG A 119 18.22 11.28 -2.79
N GLY A 120 18.39 11.47 -1.48
CA GLY A 120 17.97 12.69 -0.79
C GLY A 120 16.49 13.04 -1.01
N ALA A 121 16.22 14.29 -1.36
CA ALA A 121 14.87 14.82 -1.59
C ALA A 121 14.14 14.20 -2.81
N HIS A 122 14.90 13.64 -3.77
CA HIS A 122 14.36 13.01 -4.97
C HIS A 122 14.20 11.50 -4.85
N ALA A 123 14.41 10.93 -3.66
CA ALA A 123 14.24 9.50 -3.49
C ALA A 123 12.77 9.09 -3.65
N ARG A 124 12.54 7.94 -4.28
CA ARG A 124 11.20 7.41 -4.60
C ARG A 124 11.12 5.94 -4.23
N ILE A 125 9.91 5.46 -3.91
CA ILE A 125 9.60 4.03 -3.84
C ILE A 125 9.05 3.62 -5.19
N ALA A 126 9.76 2.75 -5.91
CA ALA A 126 9.35 2.23 -7.20
C ALA A 126 8.82 0.80 -7.05
N PHE A 127 7.75 0.48 -7.79
CA PHE A 127 7.11 -0.84 -7.78
C PHE A 127 7.20 -1.46 -9.17
N ALA A 128 7.73 -2.68 -9.27
CA ALA A 128 7.80 -3.42 -10.52
C ALA A 128 7.01 -4.73 -10.41
N ALA A 129 5.99 -4.88 -11.25
CA ALA A 129 5.29 -6.16 -11.38
C ALA A 129 6.23 -7.20 -11.98
N ARG A 130 6.08 -8.46 -11.56
CA ARG A 130 6.73 -9.57 -12.26
C ARG A 130 5.89 -9.90 -13.49
N GLU A 131 6.46 -9.78 -14.69
CA GLU A 131 5.81 -10.27 -15.89
C GLU A 131 5.47 -11.75 -15.70
N VAL A 132 4.18 -12.10 -15.85
CA VAL A 132 3.77 -13.49 -15.96
C VAL A 132 4.35 -13.95 -17.29
N GLY A 133 5.28 -14.92 -17.25
CA GLY A 133 5.96 -15.42 -18.44
C GLY A 133 4.98 -15.64 -19.59
N ALA A 134 5.31 -15.11 -20.76
CA ALA A 134 4.57 -15.32 -21.99
C ALA A 134 4.24 -16.82 -22.16
N PRO A 135 3.04 -17.19 -22.66
CA PRO A 135 2.75 -18.58 -22.94
C PRO A 135 3.84 -19.11 -23.89
N THR A 136 4.56 -20.14 -23.46
CA THR A 136 5.48 -20.89 -24.30
C THR A 136 4.71 -21.25 -25.56
N ALA A 137 5.19 -20.79 -26.72
CA ALA A 137 4.59 -21.10 -28.01
C ALA A 137 4.37 -22.63 -28.10
N PRO A 138 3.23 -23.09 -28.64
CA PRO A 138 3.00 -24.52 -28.80
C PRO A 138 4.11 -25.12 -29.66
N ASP A 139 4.62 -26.25 -29.18
CA ASP A 139 5.63 -27.07 -29.85
C ASP A 139 5.20 -27.32 -31.32
N PRO A 140 6.01 -26.94 -32.33
CA PRO A 140 5.68 -27.28 -33.69
C PRO A 140 5.80 -28.81 -33.85
N ALA A 141 4.73 -29.39 -34.39
CA ALA A 141 4.47 -30.82 -34.55
C ALA A 141 5.62 -31.66 -35.13
#